data_AF-A0A957LSS0-F1
#
_entry.id   AF-A0A957LSS0-F1
#
_cell.length_a   1.000
_cell.length_b   1.000
_cell.length_c   1.000
_cell.angle_alpha   90.00
_cell.angle_beta   90.00
_cell.angle_gamma   90.00
#
_symmetry.space_group_name_H-M   'P 1'
#
loop_
_entity.id
_entity.type
_entity.pdbx_description
1 polymer ?
#
loop_
_entity_poly.entity_id
_entity_poly.type
_entity_poly.pdbx_seq_one_letter_code
_entity_poly.pdbx_strand_id
1 'polypeptide(L)'
;MNRRRSFVGMTWLLLAVLVLGILPHATAQAAPSVALVERGRLPVQQPAADEPVQSSLDGKGYRFERAGWIYLHIEGEPYERGYQHGWLMAPELADVQKMLRHITPWKTGVGWEEVFIPGAEAQWSKWLTPEYADELKGIADGATAAGTEITWQEV
;
A
#
# COMPACT_ATOMS: atom_id res chain seq x y z
N MET A 1 -7.27 -73.85 45.27
CA MET A 1 -7.90 -74.79 44.32
C MET A 1 -7.67 -74.25 42.91
N ASN A 2 -7.07 -75.08 42.03
CA ASN A 2 -6.74 -74.93 40.58
C ASN A 2 -6.05 -73.63 40.09
N ARG A 3 -4.72 -73.61 39.84
CA ARG A 3 -3.95 -74.15 38.67
C ARG A 3 -4.38 -73.46 37.36
N ARG A 4 -3.55 -72.96 36.44
CA ARG A 4 -2.12 -73.11 36.04
C ARG A 4 -2.01 -72.12 34.83
N ARG A 5 -0.99 -71.30 34.60
CA ARG A 5 0.27 -71.59 33.89
C ARG A 5 0.90 -70.25 33.46
N SER A 6 2.23 -70.20 33.52
CA SER A 6 3.17 -69.24 32.93
C SER A 6 2.94 -68.92 31.45
N PHE A 7 3.35 -67.74 30.97
CA PHE A 7 4.07 -67.63 29.69
C PHE A 7 4.90 -66.33 29.60
N VAL A 8 6.17 -66.52 29.25
CA VAL A 8 7.18 -65.54 28.84
C VAL A 8 6.96 -65.21 27.35
N GLY A 9 7.12 -63.96 26.92
CA GLY A 9 7.19 -63.58 25.49
C GLY A 9 6.76 -62.13 25.27
N MET A 10 7.69 -61.18 25.16
CA MET A 10 8.35 -60.80 23.90
C MET A 10 7.41 -60.13 22.90
N THR A 11 7.22 -58.80 22.95
CA THR A 11 6.89 -58.01 21.74
C THR A 11 7.27 -56.53 21.90
N TRP A 12 8.45 -56.21 21.38
CA TRP A 12 8.89 -54.99 20.70
C TRP A 12 8.24 -53.61 20.95
N LEU A 13 9.15 -52.64 21.15
CA LEU A 13 9.12 -51.24 20.67
C LEU A 13 8.07 -50.30 21.27
N LEU A 14 8.55 -49.38 22.12
CA LEU A 14 8.29 -47.93 22.15
C LEU A 14 9.20 -47.38 23.27
N LEU A 15 10.50 -47.20 23.06
CA LEU A 15 11.12 -46.08 22.34
C LEU A 15 10.58 -44.73 22.82
N ALA A 16 11.40 -44.07 23.66
CA ALA A 16 11.49 -42.63 23.91
C ALA A 16 10.19 -41.94 24.41
N VAL A 17 10.19 -41.19 25.51
CA VAL A 17 11.01 -40.02 25.76
C VAL A 17 10.94 -39.76 27.27
N LEU A 18 12.07 -39.93 27.96
CA LEU A 18 12.31 -39.33 29.26
C LEU A 18 13.54 -38.44 29.10
N VAL A 19 13.31 -37.13 29.22
CA VAL A 19 14.26 -36.13 29.74
C VAL A 19 15.39 -35.64 28.82
N LEU A 20 15.48 -34.31 28.81
CA LEU A 20 16.60 -33.45 28.44
C LEU A 20 16.81 -33.14 26.95
N GLY A 21 16.34 -31.95 26.58
CA GLY A 21 16.72 -31.27 25.35
C GLY A 21 16.04 -29.92 25.25
N ILE A 22 16.32 -29.04 26.22
CA ILE A 22 16.04 -27.60 26.07
C ILE A 22 16.92 -27.14 24.89
N LEU A 23 16.38 -27.22 23.68
CA LEU A 23 16.88 -26.45 22.58
C LEU A 23 16.55 -25.00 22.94
N PRO A 24 17.54 -24.09 23.03
CA PRO A 24 17.20 -22.69 22.83
C PRO A 24 16.63 -22.65 21.43
N HIS A 25 15.31 -22.49 21.30
CA HIS A 25 14.79 -21.89 20.10
C HIS A 25 15.50 -20.56 20.04
N ALA A 26 16.47 -20.44 19.13
CA ALA A 26 16.90 -19.16 18.65
C ALA A 26 15.63 -18.55 18.05
N THR A 27 14.85 -17.88 18.90
CA THR A 27 14.00 -16.82 18.44
C THR A 27 14.98 -15.89 17.75
N ALA A 28 14.98 -15.92 16.42
CA ALA A 28 15.43 -14.79 15.64
C ALA A 28 14.53 -13.64 16.08
N GLN A 29 14.89 -13.03 17.19
CA GLN A 29 14.34 -11.77 17.61
C GLN A 29 14.91 -10.82 16.59
N ALA A 30 14.16 -10.63 15.50
CA ALA A 30 14.32 -9.46 14.67
C ALA A 30 14.28 -8.29 15.66
N ALA A 31 15.46 -7.74 15.95
CA ALA A 31 15.55 -6.57 16.80
C ALA A 31 14.57 -5.55 16.22
N PRO A 32 13.69 -4.94 17.03
CA PRO A 32 12.93 -3.81 16.53
C PRO A 32 13.98 -2.76 16.16
N SER A 33 14.25 -2.62 14.87
CA SER A 33 15.07 -1.55 14.31
C SER A 33 14.26 -0.24 14.33
N VAL A 34 13.63 0.04 15.47
CA VAL A 34 13.31 1.41 15.83
C VAL A 34 14.62 2.00 16.33
N ALA A 35 15.53 2.25 15.39
CA ALA A 35 16.62 3.16 15.62
C ALA A 35 16.00 4.47 16.12
N LEU A 36 16.46 4.97 17.27
CA LEU A 36 16.05 6.28 17.76
C LEU A 36 16.24 7.27 16.61
N VAL A 37 15.11 7.80 16.12
CA VAL A 37 15.04 8.67 14.96
C VAL A 37 15.86 9.92 15.26
N GLU A 38 17.08 9.99 14.75
CA GLU A 38 17.83 11.24 14.73
C GLU A 38 17.03 12.26 13.92
N ARG A 39 16.51 13.28 14.61
CA ARG A 39 15.87 14.48 14.03
C ARG A 39 14.72 14.22 13.05
N GLY A 40 13.68 13.54 13.53
CA GLY A 40 12.29 13.74 13.06
C GLY A 40 11.97 13.37 11.61
N ARG A 41 12.88 12.77 10.85
CA ARG A 41 12.61 12.25 9.50
C ARG A 41 12.48 10.74 9.57
N LEU A 42 11.29 10.23 9.28
CA LEU A 42 11.11 8.80 9.08
C LEU A 42 11.94 8.36 7.86
N PRO A 43 12.62 7.21 7.92
CA PRO A 43 13.32 6.69 6.75
C PRO A 43 12.33 6.44 5.61
N VAL A 44 12.72 6.80 4.39
CA VAL A 44 11.95 6.45 3.19
C VAL A 44 11.87 4.94 3.13
N GLN A 45 10.64 4.42 3.06
CA GLN A 45 10.41 2.97 2.97
C GLN A 45 10.73 2.53 1.55
N GLN A 46 11.67 1.60 1.42
CA GLN A 46 12.01 0.96 0.16
C GLN A 46 11.30 -0.40 0.07
N PRO A 47 10.96 -0.85 -1.15
CA PRO A 47 10.42 -2.19 -1.35
C PRO A 47 11.45 -3.24 -0.93
N ALA A 48 10.98 -4.34 -0.34
CA ALA A 48 11.83 -5.50 -0.11
C ALA A 48 12.12 -6.22 -1.45
N ALA A 49 13.17 -7.03 -1.51
CA ALA A 49 13.60 -7.69 -2.75
C ALA A 49 12.50 -8.56 -3.40
N ASP A 50 11.60 -9.13 -2.60
CA ASP A 50 10.56 -10.04 -3.05
C ASP A 50 9.16 -9.41 -3.09
N GLU A 51 9.03 -8.10 -2.82
CA GLU A 51 7.73 -7.43 -2.86
C GLU A 51 7.32 -7.08 -4.31
N PRO A 52 6.02 -7.21 -4.65
CA PRO A 52 5.53 -6.78 -5.94
C PRO A 52 5.62 -5.26 -6.05
N VAL A 53 6.41 -4.79 -7.02
CA VAL A 53 6.57 -3.36 -7.34
C VAL A 53 5.98 -3.10 -8.72
N GLN A 54 5.22 -2.02 -8.84
CA GLN A 54 4.80 -1.47 -10.13
C GLN A 54 5.60 -0.20 -10.39
N SER A 55 6.13 -0.06 -11.60
CA SER A 55 6.91 1.12 -12.01
C SER A 55 6.11 1.99 -12.97
N SER A 56 6.37 3.29 -12.96
CA SER A 56 5.85 4.23 -13.96
C SER A 56 6.47 3.93 -15.33
N LEU A 57 5.86 4.48 -16.38
CA LEU A 57 6.28 4.25 -17.77
C LEU A 57 7.73 4.68 -18.05
N ASP A 58 8.20 5.74 -17.39
CA ASP A 58 9.57 6.26 -17.48
C ASP A 58 10.57 5.54 -16.54
N GLY A 59 10.08 4.61 -15.71
CA GLY A 59 10.88 3.82 -14.76
C GLY A 59 11.41 4.61 -13.55
N LYS A 60 11.07 5.89 -13.41
CA LYS A 60 11.53 6.74 -12.29
C LYS A 60 10.66 6.59 -11.04
N GLY A 61 9.35 6.48 -11.23
CA GLY A 61 8.37 6.30 -10.19
C GLY A 61 8.07 4.82 -9.92
N TYR A 62 7.65 4.52 -8.70
CA TYR A 62 7.19 3.18 -8.34
C TYR A 62 6.19 3.17 -7.19
N ARG A 63 5.32 2.14 -7.16
CA ARG A 63 4.46 1.82 -6.03
C ARG A 63 4.63 0.40 -5.55
N PHE A 64 4.42 0.19 -4.25
CA PHE A 64 4.27 -1.13 -3.63
C PHE A 64 3.33 -1.05 -2.43
N GLU A 65 2.77 -2.18 -2.05
CA GLU A 65 1.82 -2.27 -0.93
C GLU A 65 2.41 -3.06 0.23
N ARG A 66 2.32 -2.50 1.44
CA ARG A 66 2.78 -3.18 2.66
C ARG A 66 1.89 -2.81 3.83
N ALA A 67 1.37 -3.83 4.52
CA ALA A 67 0.53 -3.68 5.70
C ALA A 67 -0.68 -2.71 5.49
N GLY A 68 -1.30 -2.75 4.31
CA GLY A 68 -2.46 -1.91 3.97
C GLY A 68 -2.12 -0.47 3.56
N TRP A 69 -0.83 -0.13 3.45
CA TRP A 69 -0.38 1.16 2.92
C TRP A 69 0.12 1.00 1.49
N ILE A 70 -0.24 1.95 0.63
CA ILE A 70 0.40 2.14 -0.67
C ILE A 70 1.57 3.10 -0.48
N TYR A 71 2.77 2.62 -0.75
CA TYR A 71 3.97 3.42 -0.80
C TYR A 71 4.19 3.85 -2.24
N LEU A 72 4.31 5.16 -2.44
CA LEU A 72 4.51 5.77 -3.75
C LEU A 72 5.79 6.60 -3.74
N HIS A 73 6.66 6.34 -4.70
CA HIS A 73 7.81 7.19 -5.01
C HIS A 73 7.59 7.82 -6.38
N ILE A 74 7.80 9.14 -6.45
CA ILE A 74 7.75 9.93 -7.67
C ILE A 74 8.85 10.97 -7.63
N GLU A 75 9.39 11.34 -8.79
CA GLU A 75 10.51 12.28 -8.87
C GLU A 75 10.56 13.01 -10.22
N GLY A 76 11.26 14.14 -10.23
CA GLY A 76 11.42 15.00 -11.41
C GLY A 76 10.72 16.35 -11.28
N GLU A 77 10.52 16.97 -12.44
CA GLU A 77 9.79 18.23 -12.58
C GLU A 77 8.30 18.04 -12.22
N PRO A 78 7.55 19.11 -11.88
CA PRO A 78 6.19 19.00 -11.35
C PRO A 78 5.25 18.15 -12.21
N TYR A 79 5.26 18.35 -13.53
CA TYR A 79 4.47 17.55 -14.46
C TYR A 79 4.90 16.08 -14.48
N GLU A 80 6.20 15.78 -14.45
CA GLU A 80 6.71 14.39 -14.45
C GLU A 80 6.27 13.65 -13.19
N ARG A 81 6.40 14.30 -12.01
CA ARG A 81 5.90 13.74 -10.74
C ARG A 81 4.41 13.46 -10.80
N GLY A 82 3.66 14.43 -11.32
CA GLY A 82 2.22 14.29 -11.51
C GLY A 82 1.87 13.10 -12.40
N TYR A 83 2.53 12.97 -13.55
CA TYR A 83 2.30 11.87 -14.49
C TYR A 83 2.59 10.50 -13.85
N GLN A 84 3.72 10.37 -13.15
CA GLN A 84 4.05 9.15 -12.42
C GLN A 84 2.99 8.82 -11.36
N HIS A 85 2.52 9.82 -10.60
CA HIS A 85 1.47 9.64 -9.60
C HIS A 85 0.17 9.19 -10.25
N GLY A 86 -0.31 9.89 -11.27
CA GLY A 86 -1.55 9.57 -11.97
C GLY A 86 -1.53 8.15 -12.53
N TRP A 87 -0.43 7.78 -13.19
CA TRP A 87 -0.25 6.45 -13.76
C TRP A 87 -0.28 5.36 -12.69
N LEU A 88 0.48 5.53 -11.61
CA LEU A 88 0.63 4.53 -10.57
C LEU A 88 -0.61 4.43 -9.67
N MET A 89 -1.40 5.50 -9.52
CA MET A 89 -2.57 5.56 -8.64
C MET A 89 -3.90 5.52 -9.40
N ALA A 90 -3.91 5.19 -10.69
CA ALA A 90 -5.10 5.22 -11.53
C ALA A 90 -6.29 4.42 -10.93
N PRO A 91 -6.11 3.18 -10.42
CA PRO A 91 -7.22 2.44 -9.80
C PRO A 91 -7.83 3.17 -8.59
N GLU A 92 -7.00 3.74 -7.73
CA GLU A 92 -7.45 4.45 -6.53
C GLU A 92 -8.12 5.79 -6.88
N LEU A 93 -7.62 6.48 -7.91
CA LEU A 93 -8.27 7.69 -8.43
C LEU A 93 -9.67 7.37 -8.99
N ALA A 94 -9.82 6.28 -9.75
CA ALA A 94 -11.11 5.84 -10.26
C ALA A 94 -12.11 5.53 -9.13
N ASP A 95 -11.66 4.87 -8.06
CA ASP A 95 -12.48 4.55 -6.89
C ASP A 95 -12.90 5.82 -6.13
N VAL A 96 -11.99 6.77 -5.94
CA VAL A 96 -12.30 8.06 -5.30
C VAL A 96 -13.30 8.85 -6.14
N GLN A 97 -13.10 8.94 -7.45
CA GLN A 97 -13.99 9.65 -8.37
C GLN A 97 -15.41 9.03 -8.34
N LYS A 98 -15.51 7.70 -8.36
CA LYS A 98 -16.78 6.96 -8.22
C LYS A 98 -17.44 7.23 -6.87
N MET A 99 -16.68 7.18 -5.78
CA MET A 99 -17.18 7.48 -4.44
C MET A 99 -17.72 8.92 -4.37
N LEU A 100 -16.97 9.90 -4.86
CA LEU A 100 -17.33 11.32 -4.82
C LEU A 100 -18.61 11.61 -5.60
N ARG A 101 -18.76 11.04 -6.80
CA ARG A 101 -20.00 11.10 -7.57
C ARG A 101 -21.19 10.49 -6.85
N HIS A 102 -20.98 9.45 -6.04
CA HIS A 102 -22.04 8.83 -5.27
C HIS A 102 -22.44 9.67 -4.04
N ILE A 103 -21.47 10.14 -3.25
CA ILE A 103 -21.76 10.80 -1.97
C ILE A 103 -22.18 12.27 -2.12
N THR A 104 -21.74 12.95 -3.17
CA THR A 104 -22.00 14.39 -3.35
C THR A 104 -23.47 14.73 -3.44
N PRO A 105 -24.26 14.11 -4.35
CA PRO A 105 -25.70 14.39 -4.40
C PRO A 105 -26.42 14.01 -3.11
N TRP A 106 -25.94 12.98 -2.40
CA TRP A 106 -26.49 12.61 -1.09
C TRP A 106 -26.28 13.70 -0.03
N LYS A 107 -25.18 14.45 -0.08
CA LYS A 107 -24.86 15.52 0.87
C LYS A 107 -25.38 16.90 0.48
N THR A 108 -25.39 17.22 -0.82
CA THR A 108 -25.64 18.58 -1.31
C THR A 108 -26.96 18.72 -2.06
N GLY A 109 -27.55 17.61 -2.52
CA GLY A 109 -28.71 17.61 -3.43
C GLY A 109 -28.37 17.93 -4.89
N VAL A 110 -27.08 18.07 -5.24
CA VAL A 110 -26.60 18.44 -6.58
C VAL A 110 -25.45 17.50 -6.97
N GLY A 111 -25.28 17.20 -8.26
CA GLY A 111 -24.23 16.33 -8.79
C GLY A 111 -22.82 16.87 -8.57
N TRP A 112 -21.83 15.97 -8.65
CA TRP A 112 -20.42 16.29 -8.46
C TRP A 112 -19.92 17.36 -9.44
N GLU A 113 -20.18 17.13 -10.73
CA GLU A 113 -19.73 17.98 -11.83
C GLU A 113 -20.40 19.38 -11.78
N GLU A 114 -21.60 19.44 -11.22
CA GLU A 114 -22.43 20.64 -11.19
C GLU A 114 -22.06 21.60 -10.04
N VAL A 115 -21.61 21.07 -8.90
CA VAL A 115 -21.37 21.87 -7.69
C VAL A 115 -19.92 21.86 -7.23
N PHE A 116 -19.23 20.73 -7.33
CA PHE A 116 -17.92 20.57 -6.71
C PHE A 116 -16.84 21.19 -7.57
N ILE A 117 -16.76 20.85 -8.86
CA ILE A 117 -15.71 21.39 -9.76
C ILE A 117 -15.75 22.93 -9.78
N PRO A 118 -16.90 23.59 -10.04
CA PRO A 118 -16.94 25.05 -10.05
C PRO A 118 -16.66 25.66 -8.67
N GLY A 119 -17.09 25.00 -7.60
CA GLY A 119 -16.84 25.43 -6.23
C GLY A 119 -15.35 25.36 -5.85
N ALA A 120 -14.69 24.28 -6.24
CA ALA A 120 -13.26 24.08 -6.02
C ALA A 120 -12.44 25.11 -6.81
N GLU A 121 -12.75 25.32 -8.09
CA GLU A 121 -12.11 26.36 -8.89
C GLU A 121 -12.29 27.74 -8.26
N ALA A 122 -13.52 28.12 -7.89
CA ALA A 122 -13.79 29.43 -7.28
C ALA A 122 -13.05 29.63 -5.95
N GLN A 123 -12.88 28.57 -5.15
CA GLN A 123 -12.26 28.64 -3.83
C GLN A 123 -10.72 28.61 -3.90
N TRP A 124 -10.16 27.77 -4.77
CA TRP A 124 -8.73 27.40 -4.73
C TRP A 124 -7.89 27.94 -5.87
N SER A 125 -8.47 28.24 -7.05
CA SER A 125 -7.69 28.63 -8.26
C SER A 125 -6.74 29.81 -8.02
N LYS A 126 -7.15 30.78 -7.19
CA LYS A 126 -6.32 31.96 -6.85
C LYS A 126 -5.03 31.62 -6.09
N TRP A 127 -4.95 30.44 -5.49
CA TRP A 127 -3.78 29.95 -4.75
C TRP A 127 -2.99 28.90 -5.53
N LEU A 128 -3.47 28.49 -6.71
CA LEU A 128 -2.81 27.48 -7.52
C LEU A 128 -1.56 28.08 -8.16
N THR A 129 -0.39 27.67 -7.67
CA THR A 129 0.89 28.06 -8.26
C THR A 129 1.09 27.32 -9.58
N PRO A 130 1.98 27.81 -10.48
CA PRO A 130 2.31 27.09 -11.72
C PRO A 130 2.81 25.67 -11.46
N GLU A 131 3.61 25.46 -10.41
CA GLU A 131 4.08 24.12 -10.00
C GLU A 131 2.91 23.18 -9.71
N TYR A 132 1.96 23.59 -8.86
CA TYR A 132 0.80 22.75 -8.56
C TYR A 132 -0.11 22.54 -9.78
N ALA A 133 -0.30 23.57 -10.59
CA ALA A 133 -1.09 23.45 -11.82
C ALA A 133 -0.48 22.42 -12.78
N ASP A 134 0.84 22.39 -12.92
CA ASP A 134 1.52 21.44 -13.79
C ASP A 134 1.53 20.03 -13.21
N GLU A 135 1.66 19.89 -11.88
CA GLU A 135 1.53 18.59 -11.21
C GLU A 135 0.11 18.01 -11.35
N LEU A 136 -0.95 18.81 -11.18
CA LEU A 136 -2.35 18.37 -11.37
C LEU A 136 -2.63 17.91 -12.81
N LYS A 137 -2.11 18.65 -13.81
CA LYS A 137 -2.20 18.23 -15.22
C LYS A 137 -1.48 16.90 -15.45
N GLY A 138 -0.29 16.76 -14.88
CA GLY A 138 0.45 15.50 -14.92
C GLY A 138 -0.37 14.34 -14.35
N ILE A 139 -0.99 14.52 -13.18
CA ILE A 139 -1.83 13.49 -12.55
C ILE A 139 -2.97 13.07 -13.47
N ALA A 140 -3.69 14.03 -14.05
CA ALA A 140 -4.79 13.74 -14.96
C ALA A 140 -4.34 12.98 -16.21
N ASP A 141 -3.26 13.42 -16.85
CA ASP A 141 -2.72 12.79 -18.05
C ASP A 141 -2.17 11.38 -17.76
N GLY A 142 -1.48 11.21 -16.63
CA GLY A 142 -0.94 9.93 -16.20
C GLY A 142 -2.05 8.92 -15.86
N ALA A 143 -3.09 9.35 -15.15
CA ALA A 143 -4.24 8.51 -14.82
C ALA A 143 -5.02 8.10 -16.09
N THR A 144 -5.23 9.05 -17.01
CA THR A 144 -5.89 8.79 -18.30
C THR A 144 -5.08 7.79 -19.13
N ALA A 145 -3.75 7.95 -19.19
CA ALA A 145 -2.88 7.02 -19.89
C ALA A 145 -2.90 5.59 -19.28
N ALA A 146 -3.16 5.47 -17.98
CA ALA A 146 -3.36 4.20 -17.28
C ALA A 146 -4.82 3.70 -17.30
N GLY A 147 -5.72 4.36 -18.05
CA GLY A 147 -7.10 3.92 -18.29
C GLY A 147 -8.16 4.50 -17.35
N THR A 148 -7.83 5.54 -16.57
CA THR A 148 -8.78 6.27 -15.72
C THR A 148 -9.05 7.65 -16.27
N GLU A 149 -10.23 7.83 -16.87
CA GLU A 149 -10.67 9.12 -17.42
C GLU A 149 -10.93 10.14 -16.31
N ILE A 150 -10.04 11.12 -16.18
CA ILE A 150 -10.13 12.21 -15.20
C ILE A 150 -9.49 13.47 -15.76
N THR A 151 -10.11 14.62 -15.52
CA THR A 151 -9.57 15.92 -15.91
C THR A 151 -8.75 16.54 -14.79
N TRP A 152 -7.85 17.48 -15.08
CA TRP A 152 -7.04 18.14 -14.03
C TRP A 152 -7.89 18.95 -13.06
N GLN A 153 -9.10 19.37 -13.45
CA GLN A 153 -10.06 20.02 -12.57
C GLN A 153 -10.76 19.05 -11.59
N GLU A 154 -10.70 17.75 -11.86
CA GLU A 154 -11.24 16.69 -11.00
C GLU A 154 -10.19 16.10 -10.05
N VAL A 155 -8.91 16.49 -10.19
CA VAL A 155 -7.79 16.13 -9.29
C VAL A 155 -7.75 17.10 -8.11
#